data_AF-A0A3L9Z1Z6-F1
#
_entry.id   AF-A0A3L9Z1Z6-F1
#
_cell.length_a   1.000
_cell.length_b   1.000
_cell.length_c   1.000
_cell.angle_alpha   90.00
_cell.angle_beta   90.00
_cell.angle_gamma   90.00
#
_symmetry.space_group_name_H-M   'P 1'
#
loop_
_entity.id
_entity.type
_entity.pdbx_description
1 polymer ?
#
loop_
_entity_poly.entity_id
_entity_poly.type
_entity_poly.pdbx_seq_one_letter_code
_entity_poly.pdbx_strand_id
1 'polypeptide(L)' 'MATYYVNKKAQSNGDHEVHKSDCRYLPNSDNRKYLGEYSNCKDAVNEAKKTYTQSNGCYTCSNECHTS' A
#
# COMPACT_ATOMS: atom_id res chain seq x y z
N MET A 1 -2.35 -11.00 -10.93
CA MET A 1 -1.60 -10.79 -9.68
C MET A 1 -0.66 -9.63 -9.87
N ALA A 2 -0.35 -8.88 -8.83
CA ALA A 2 0.59 -7.77 -8.84
C ALA A 2 1.43 -7.78 -7.56
N THR A 3 2.64 -7.26 -7.66
CA THR A 3 3.55 -7.06 -6.52
C THR A 3 3.10 -5.82 -5.75
N TYR A 4 2.90 -5.94 -4.44
CA TYR A 4 2.45 -4.84 -3.59
C TYR A 4 3.50 -4.40 -2.59
N TYR A 5 3.45 -3.11 -2.27
CA TYR A 5 4.30 -2.46 -1.28
C TYR A 5 3.48 -1.51 -0.42
N VAL A 6 3.83 -1.39 0.85
CA VAL A 6 3.32 -0.32 1.73
C VAL A 6 4.35 0.79 1.86
N ASN A 7 3.90 2.04 1.85
CA ASN A 7 4.72 3.19 2.19
C ASN A 7 5.06 3.14 3.69
N LYS A 8 6.35 3.15 4.04
CA LYS A 8 6.80 3.19 5.43
C LYS A 8 6.56 4.56 6.08
N LYS A 9 6.35 5.60 5.27
CA LYS A 9 5.98 6.94 5.75
C LYS A 9 4.46 7.07 5.74
N ALA A 10 3.90 7.38 6.89
CA ALA A 10 2.50 7.78 6.99
C ALA A 10 2.27 9.09 6.23
N GLN A 11 1.10 9.21 5.61
CA GLN A 11 0.58 10.47 5.12
C GLN A 11 0.20 11.40 6.29
N SER A 12 -0.18 12.63 5.99
CA SER A 12 -0.59 13.62 7.00
C SER A 12 -1.80 13.19 7.83
N ASN A 13 -2.65 12.30 7.31
CA ASN A 13 -3.79 11.72 8.02
C ASN A 13 -3.43 10.47 8.86
N GLY A 14 -2.16 10.01 8.82
CA GLY A 14 -1.69 8.80 9.51
C GLY A 14 -1.68 7.54 8.64
N ASP A 15 -2.21 7.57 7.42
CA ASP A 15 -2.32 6.38 6.58
C ASP A 15 -0.97 5.98 5.95
N HIS A 16 -0.67 4.70 6.04
CA HIS A 16 0.34 4.06 5.23
C HIS A 16 -0.28 3.52 3.93
N GLU A 17 0.01 4.17 2.81
CA GLU A 17 -0.58 3.79 1.52
C GLU A 17 0.02 2.49 0.96
N VAL A 18 -0.86 1.64 0.41
CA VAL A 18 -0.51 0.41 -0.28
C VAL A 18 -0.57 0.61 -1.78
N HIS A 19 0.57 0.36 -2.43
CA HIS A 19 0.79 0.57 -3.85
C HIS A 19 1.11 -0.74 -4.58
N LYS A 20 0.75 -0.80 -5.86
CA LYS A 20 1.31 -1.78 -6.81
C LYS A 20 2.71 -1.36 -7.26
N SER A 21 3.52 -2.31 -7.70
CA SER A 21 4.87 -2.09 -8.26
C SER A 21 4.90 -1.15 -9.47
N ASP A 22 3.81 -1.04 -10.21
CA ASP A 22 3.65 -0.20 -11.40
C ASP A 22 3.12 1.21 -11.10
N CYS A 23 2.92 1.57 -9.82
CA CYS A 23 2.35 2.86 -9.46
C CYS A 23 3.32 4.01 -9.72
N ARG A 24 2.83 5.07 -10.38
CA ARG A 24 3.58 6.32 -10.59
C ARG A 24 4.00 7.00 -9.29
N TYR A 25 3.25 6.81 -8.21
CA TYR A 25 3.51 7.35 -6.88
C TYR A 25 4.15 6.33 -5.95
N LEU A 26 4.70 5.24 -6.49
CA LEU A 26 5.37 4.23 -5.68
C LEU A 26 6.54 4.87 -4.90
N PRO A 27 6.61 4.71 -3.57
CA PRO A 27 7.69 5.30 -2.79
C PRO A 27 9.05 4.70 -3.18
N ASN A 28 10.12 5.46 -2.91
CA ASN A 28 11.50 5.00 -3.04
C ASN A 28 11.71 3.69 -2.27
N SER A 29 12.66 2.86 -2.72
CA SER A 29 12.98 1.55 -2.11
C SER A 29 13.14 1.61 -0.59
N ASP A 30 13.78 2.67 -0.08
CA ASP A 30 14.03 2.84 1.36
C ASP A 30 12.75 3.12 2.14
N ASN A 31 11.79 3.80 1.50
CA ASN A 31 10.51 4.22 2.08
C ASN A 31 9.36 3.26 1.75
N ARG A 32 9.63 2.07 1.19
CA ARG A 32 8.59 1.05 0.98
C ARG A 32 8.96 -0.29 1.58
N LYS A 33 7.96 -1.03 2.04
CA LYS A 33 8.11 -2.41 2.50
C LYS A 33 7.37 -3.32 1.53
N TYR A 34 8.04 -4.39 1.10
CA TYR A 34 7.42 -5.43 0.28
C TYR A 34 6.38 -6.18 1.10
N LEU A 35 5.19 -6.35 0.54
CA LEU A 35 4.07 -7.06 1.17
C LEU A 35 3.94 -8.48 0.62
N GLY A 36 4.13 -8.64 -0.69
CA GLY A 36 3.85 -9.90 -1.37
C GLY A 36 3.29 -9.67 -2.77
N GLU A 37 2.95 -10.78 -3.44
CA GLU A 37 2.16 -10.77 -4.65
C GLU A 37 0.72 -11.15 -4.34
N TYR A 38 -0.22 -10.31 -4.74
CA TYR A 38 -1.64 -10.50 -4.46
C TYR A 38 -2.47 -10.32 -5.73
N SER A 39 -3.64 -10.96 -5.77
CA SER A 39 -4.60 -10.78 -6.87
C SER A 39 -5.37 -9.45 -6.77
N ASN A 40 -5.50 -8.91 -5.56
CA ASN A 40 -6.27 -7.71 -5.25
C ASN A 40 -5.56 -6.88 -4.15
N CYS A 41 -5.96 -5.61 -4.00
CA CYS A 41 -5.36 -4.73 -3.00
C CYS A 41 -5.84 -5.02 -1.57
N LYS A 42 -6.95 -5.73 -1.36
CA LYS A 42 -7.53 -5.96 -0.02
C LYS A 42 -6.63 -6.88 0.79
N ASP A 43 -6.15 -7.95 0.16
CA ASP A 43 -5.20 -8.88 0.77
C ASP A 43 -3.87 -8.18 1.08
N ALA A 44 -3.39 -7.33 0.17
CA ALA A 44 -2.19 -6.54 0.39
C ALA A 44 -2.36 -5.52 1.55
N VAL A 45 -3.49 -4.83 1.64
CA VAL A 45 -3.80 -3.92 2.75
C VAL A 45 -3.90 -4.69 4.08
N ASN A 46 -4.50 -5.87 4.09
CA ASN A 46 -4.55 -6.72 5.28
C ASN A 46 -3.14 -7.14 5.75
N GLU A 47 -2.24 -7.46 4.82
CA GLU A 47 -0.84 -7.73 5.14
C GLU A 47 -0.14 -6.48 5.71
N ALA A 48 -0.33 -5.32 5.07
CA ALA A 48 0.24 -4.05 5.52
C ALA A 48 -0.19 -3.72 6.96
N LYS A 49 -1.47 -3.94 7.29
CA LYS A 49 -2.06 -3.71 8.62
C LYS A 49 -1.43 -4.53 9.74
N LYS A 50 -0.74 -5.64 9.43
CA LYS A 50 0.03 -6.41 10.43
C LYS A 50 1.23 -5.63 10.97
N THR A 51 1.77 -4.70 10.19
CA THR A 51 2.92 -3.85 10.58
C THR A 51 2.50 -2.42 10.84
N TYR A 52 1.64 -1.87 9.98
CA TYR A 52 1.17 -0.50 10.04
C TYR A 52 -0.36 -0.53 10.16
N THR A 53 -0.86 -0.58 11.39
CA THR A 53 -2.30 -0.79 11.70
C THR A 53 -3.22 0.17 10.93
N GLN A 54 -2.76 1.39 10.72
CA GLN A 54 -3.42 2.37 9.85
C GLN A 54 -2.82 2.32 8.44
N SER A 55 -3.27 1.35 7.63
CA SER A 55 -2.93 1.24 6.21
C SER A 55 -4.16 1.33 5.32
N ASN A 56 -4.01 1.99 4.18
CA ASN A 56 -5.08 2.27 3.22
C ASN A 56 -4.58 2.03 1.78
N GLY A 57 -5.49 1.83 0.82
CA GLY A 57 -5.11 1.72 -0.59
C GLY A 57 -4.63 3.07 -1.14
N CYS A 58 -3.61 3.07 -2.00
CA CYS A 58 -3.29 4.25 -2.79
C CYS A 58 -4.43 4.58 -3.76
N TYR A 59 -4.91 5.83 -3.75
CA TYR A 59 -5.99 6.31 -4.62
C TYR A 59 -5.76 6.03 -6.11
N THR A 60 -4.51 6.03 -6.58
CA THR A 60 -4.18 5.92 -8.01
C THR A 60 -4.10 4.48 -8.52
N CYS A 61 -3.50 3.57 -7.74
CA CYS A 61 -3.21 2.21 -8.19
C CYS A 61 -3.93 1.12 -7.41
N SER A 62 -4.59 1.48 -6.30
CA SER A 62 -5.30 0.59 -5.39
C SER A 62 -6.64 1.22 -4.97
N ASN A 63 -7.30 1.92 -5.89
CA ASN A 63 -8.51 2.72 -5.64
C ASN A 63 -9.64 1.89 -4.99
N GLU A 64 -9.81 0.63 -5.39
CA GLU A 64 -10.80 -0.29 -4.79
C GLU A 64 -10.63 -0.50 -3.28
N CYS A 65 -9.45 -0.19 -2.74
CA CYS A 65 -9.12 -0.28 -1.32
C CYS A 65 -8.82 1.06 -0.67
N HIS A 66 -9.03 2.17 -1.39
CA HIS A 66 -8.89 3.52 -0.87
C HIS A 66 -10.24 3.98 -0.29
N THR A 67 -10.39 3.88 1.02
CA THR A 67 -11.70 4.02 1.68
C THR A 67 -11.90 5.31 2.48
N SER A 68 -10.93 6.21 2.48
CA SER A 68 -10.92 7.44 3.28
C SER A 68 -9.98 8.48 2.71
#